data_AF-A0AAX2IIP8-F1
#
_entry.id   AF-A0AAX2IIP8-F1
#
_cell.length_a   1.000
_cell.length_b   1.000
_cell.length_c   1.000
_cell.angle_alpha   90.00
_cell.angle_beta   90.00
_cell.angle_gamma   90.00
#
_symmetry.space_group_name_H-M   'P 1'
#
loop_
_entity.id
_entity.type
_entity.pdbx_description
1 polymer ?
#
loop_
_entity_poly.entity_id
_entity_poly.type
_entity_poly.pdbx_seq_one_letter_code
_entity_poly.pdbx_strand_id
1 'polypeptide(L)'
;MGKFTISKRKNDEYQFNLKAGNGEIILTSEGYTTKANCHKGIESVRINSQDDSRYDRRVAVNEKDYFVLKARNGEIIGKSQYYSSKSSMEIGIASVKINTPTAEIVDKTL
;
A
#
# COMPACT_ATOMS: atom_id res chain seq x y z
N MET A 1 -11.62 11.17 2.68
CA MET A 1 -11.57 9.70 2.57
C MET A 1 -10.29 9.32 1.84
N GLY A 2 -9.72 8.16 2.13
CA GLY A 2 -8.60 7.62 1.35
C GLY A 2 -9.03 7.20 -0.06
N LYS A 3 -8.06 6.94 -0.94
CA LYS A 3 -8.31 6.41 -2.29
C LYS A 3 -7.17 5.53 -2.79
N PHE A 4 -7.52 4.45 -3.47
CA PHE A 4 -6.61 3.70 -4.32
C PHE A 4 -6.54 4.37 -5.70
N THR A 5 -5.34 4.65 -6.19
CA THR A 5 -5.14 5.16 -7.55
C THR A 5 -4.34 4.14 -8.35
N ILE A 6 -4.94 3.57 -9.39
CA ILE A 6 -4.29 2.64 -10.32
C ILE A 6 -3.65 3.46 -11.44
N SER A 7 -2.39 3.15 -11.76
CA SER A 7 -1.63 3.74 -12.87
C SER A 7 -0.83 2.67 -13.61
N LYS A 8 -0.52 2.93 -14.88
CA LYS A 8 0.37 2.08 -15.68
C LYS A 8 1.82 2.53 -15.48
N ARG A 9 2.71 1.57 -15.22
CA ARG A 9 4.15 1.77 -15.11
C ARG A 9 4.77 1.84 -16.52
N LYS A 10 6.04 2.27 -16.58
CA LYS A 10 6.80 2.34 -17.86
C LYS A 10 7.00 0.98 -18.53
N ASN A 11 6.95 -0.11 -17.76
CA ASN A 11 7.08 -1.49 -18.22
C ASN A 11 5.71 -2.15 -18.47
N ASP A 12 4.67 -1.36 -18.73
CA ASP A 12 3.30 -1.80 -19.01
C ASP A 12 2.55 -2.53 -17.88
N GLU A 13 3.17 -2.72 -16.71
CA GLU A 13 2.52 -3.24 -15.53
C GLU A 13 1.58 -2.22 -14.87
N TYR A 14 0.58 -2.71 -14.15
CA TYR A 14 -0.35 -1.94 -13.35
C TYR A 14 0.16 -1.84 -11.92
N GLN A 15 0.08 -0.67 -11.32
CA GLN A 15 0.40 -0.45 -9.91
C GLN A 15 -0.68 0.43 -9.28
N PHE A 16 -1.03 0.16 -8.05
CA PHE A 16 -1.86 1.05 -7.23
C PHE A 16 -1.05 1.74 -6.13
N ASN A 17 -1.47 2.96 -5.81
CA ASN A 17 -1.10 3.69 -4.60
C ASN A 17 -2.33 3.92 -3.73
N LEU A 18 -2.23 3.63 -2.42
CA LEU A 18 -3.19 4.11 -1.44
C LEU A 18 -2.78 5.51 -1.00
N LYS A 19 -3.71 6.45 -1.11
CA LYS A 19 -3.58 7.81 -0.61
C LYS A 19 -4.45 8.02 0.61
N ALA A 20 -3.92 8.69 1.63
CA ALA A 20 -4.70 9.19 2.75
C ALA A 20 -5.62 10.35 2.32
N GLY A 21 -6.54 10.76 3.19
CA GLY A 21 -7.48 11.86 2.91
C GLY A 21 -6.81 13.20 2.57
N ASN A 22 -5.58 13.44 3.04
CA ASN A 22 -4.77 14.61 2.71
C ASN A 22 -4.02 14.49 1.36
N GLY A 23 -4.15 13.37 0.65
CA GLY A 23 -3.53 13.11 -0.65
C GLY A 23 -2.13 12.47 -0.58
N GLU A 24 -1.55 12.29 0.60
CA GLU A 24 -0.26 11.64 0.78
C GLU A 24 -0.33 10.15 0.43
N ILE A 25 0.71 9.63 -0.22
CA ILE A 25 0.81 8.20 -0.52
C ILE A 25 1.32 7.48 0.73
N ILE A 26 0.51 6.56 1.24
CA ILE A 26 0.82 5.80 2.46
C ILE A 26 1.15 4.33 2.17
N LEU A 27 0.82 3.84 0.97
CA LEU A 27 1.15 2.48 0.53
C LEU A 27 1.26 2.43 -1.00
N THR A 28 2.27 1.75 -1.51
CA THR A 28 2.48 1.49 -2.95
C THR A 28 2.60 -0.01 -3.17
N SER A 29 1.86 -0.54 -4.13
CA SER A 29 1.96 -1.96 -4.50
C SER A 29 3.14 -2.27 -5.40
N GLU A 30 3.44 -3.57 -5.57
CA GLU A 30 4.28 -4.03 -6.66
C GLU A 30 3.58 -3.87 -8.02
N GLY A 31 4.31 -4.19 -9.10
CA GLY A 31 3.74 -4.19 -10.44
C GLY A 31 2.96 -5.47 -10.72
N TYR A 32 1.76 -5.34 -11.28
CA TYR A 32 0.93 -6.43 -11.74
C TYR A 32 0.88 -6.47 -13.26
N THR A 33 1.01 -7.64 -13.86
CA THR A 33 0.94 -7.80 -15.32
C THR A 33 -0.45 -7.52 -15.90
N THR A 34 -1.51 -7.61 -15.09
CA THR A 34 -2.89 -7.35 -15.51
C THR A 34 -3.62 -6.44 -14.53
N LYS A 35 -4.54 -5.63 -15.06
CA LYS A 35 -5.41 -4.77 -14.25
C LYS A 35 -6.26 -5.59 -13.26
N ALA A 36 -6.74 -6.76 -13.68
CA ALA A 36 -7.51 -7.66 -12.83
C ALA A 36 -6.70 -8.13 -11.60
N ASN A 37 -5.41 -8.46 -11.77
CA ASN A 37 -4.55 -8.81 -10.64
C ASN A 37 -4.26 -7.61 -9.74
N CYS A 38 -4.13 -6.40 -10.31
CA CYS A 38 -4.02 -5.16 -9.54
C CYS A 38 -5.24 -4.95 -8.63
N HIS A 39 -6.46 -5.17 -9.13
CA HIS A 39 -7.68 -5.13 -8.31
C HIS A 39 -7.70 -6.19 -7.21
N LYS A 40 -7.28 -7.43 -7.50
CA LYS A 40 -7.14 -8.48 -6.46
C LYS A 40 -6.14 -8.08 -5.39
N GLY A 41 -5.05 -7.41 -5.76
CA GLY A 41 -4.09 -6.81 -4.83
C GLY A 41 -4.75 -5.80 -3.89
N ILE A 42 -5.61 -4.91 -4.42
CA ILE A 42 -6.37 -3.94 -3.60
C ILE A 42 -7.29 -4.66 -2.60
N GLU A 43 -8.03 -5.69 -3.04
CA GLU A 43 -8.88 -6.47 -2.12
C GLU A 43 -8.06 -7.19 -1.04
N SER A 44 -6.89 -7.71 -1.41
CA SER A 44 -5.96 -8.32 -0.45
C SER A 44 -5.49 -7.29 0.57
N VAL A 45 -5.18 -6.05 0.15
CA VAL A 45 -4.83 -4.96 1.08
C VAL A 45 -6.00 -4.64 2.00
N ARG A 46 -7.24 -4.60 1.48
CA ARG A 46 -8.44 -4.38 2.31
C ARG A 46 -8.58 -5.39 3.43
N ILE A 47 -8.43 -6.66 3.12
CA ILE A 47 -8.56 -7.74 4.10
C ILE A 47 -7.40 -7.73 5.10
N ASN A 48 -6.16 -7.66 4.62
CA ASN A 48 -4.98 -7.86 5.47
C ASN A 48 -4.57 -6.59 6.24
N SER A 49 -4.98 -5.40 5.80
CA SER A 49 -4.66 -4.15 6.49
C SER A 49 -5.20 -4.11 7.93
N GLN A 50 -6.25 -4.85 8.24
CA GLN A 50 -6.85 -4.85 9.58
C GLN A 50 -6.10 -5.74 10.59
N ASP A 51 -5.20 -6.60 10.13
CA ASP A 51 -4.42 -7.51 10.96
C ASP A 51 -2.98 -6.95 11.12
N ASP A 52 -2.64 -6.48 12.32
CA ASP A 52 -1.31 -5.90 12.58
C ASP A 52 -0.17 -6.89 12.32
N SER A 53 -0.41 -8.20 12.48
CA SER A 53 0.60 -9.23 12.25
C SER A 53 1.02 -9.34 10.77
N ARG A 54 0.26 -8.73 9.86
CA ARG A 54 0.58 -8.66 8.42
C ARG A 54 1.54 -7.53 8.07
N TYR A 55 1.80 -6.62 9.01
CA TYR A 55 2.77 -5.54 8.83
C TYR A 55 4.15 -5.99 9.28
N ASP A 56 5.05 -6.15 8.31
CA ASP A 56 6.46 -6.42 8.54
C ASP A 56 7.20 -5.07 8.56
N ARG A 57 7.59 -4.66 9.78
CA ARG A 57 8.28 -3.40 10.08
C ARG A 57 9.77 -3.60 9.86
N ARG A 58 10.38 -2.73 9.08
CA ARG A 58 11.75 -2.86 8.58
C ARG A 58 12.50 -1.54 8.68
N VAL A 59 13.82 -1.64 8.71
CA VAL A 59 14.73 -0.51 8.63
C VAL A 59 15.57 -0.69 7.36
N ALA A 60 15.60 0.33 6.51
CA ALA A 60 16.40 0.33 5.31
C ALA A 60 17.89 0.60 5.65
N VAL A 61 18.79 0.30 4.71
CA VAL A 61 20.25 0.51 4.90
C VAL A 61 20.59 1.98 5.21
N ASN A 62 19.77 2.91 4.73
CA ASN A 62 19.89 4.34 5.02
C ASN A 62 19.20 4.77 6.33
N GLU A 63 18.99 3.82 7.25
CA GLU A 63 18.41 4.01 8.59
C GLU A 63 16.99 4.59 8.60
N LYS A 64 16.26 4.45 7.49
CA LYS A 64 14.86 4.86 7.41
C LYS A 64 13.92 3.70 7.73
N ASP A 65 13.00 3.94 8.66
CA ASP A 65 11.92 3.02 8.99
C ASP A 65 10.92 2.92 7.84
N TYR A 66 10.42 1.72 7.56
CA TYR A 66 9.33 1.49 6.62
C TYR A 66 8.63 0.17 6.95
N PHE A 67 7.46 -0.05 6.39
CA PHE A 67 6.78 -1.34 6.52
C PHE A 67 6.39 -1.91 5.15
N VAL A 68 6.21 -3.22 5.12
CA VAL A 68 5.51 -3.91 4.04
C VAL A 68 4.28 -4.61 4.59
N LEU A 69 3.19 -4.58 3.85
CA LEU A 69 1.99 -5.34 4.15
C LEU A 69 2.04 -6.65 3.36
N LYS A 70 1.82 -7.77 4.06
CA LYS A 70 1.82 -9.11 3.47
C LYS A 70 0.42 -9.69 3.38
N ALA A 71 0.15 -10.43 2.31
CA ALA A 71 -1.01 -11.30 2.22
C ALA A 71 -0.84 -12.55 3.09
N ARG A 72 -1.91 -13.35 3.20
CA ARG A 72 -1.90 -14.60 3.99
C ARG A 72 -0.88 -15.63 3.50
N ASN A 73 -0.61 -15.65 2.20
CA ASN A 73 0.41 -16.50 1.56
C ASN A 73 1.86 -15.97 1.75
N GLY A 74 2.05 -14.84 2.44
CA GLY A 74 3.36 -14.22 2.69
C GLY A 74 3.82 -13.25 1.60
N GLU A 75 3.08 -13.12 0.50
CA GLU A 75 3.39 -12.21 -0.61
C GLU A 75 3.29 -10.74 -0.17
N ILE A 76 4.21 -9.89 -0.63
CA ILE A 76 4.17 -8.45 -0.36
C ILE A 76 3.14 -7.81 -1.29
N ILE A 77 2.09 -7.25 -0.70
CA ILE A 77 0.99 -6.60 -1.44
C ILE A 77 1.05 -5.06 -1.37
N GLY A 78 1.94 -4.53 -0.54
CA GLY A 78 2.19 -3.10 -0.46
C GLY A 78 3.43 -2.77 0.38
N LYS A 79 4.09 -1.68 0.02
CA LYS A 79 5.24 -1.11 0.72
C LYS A 79 4.96 0.36 1.04
N SER A 80 5.30 0.78 2.25
CA SER A 80 5.18 2.18 2.65
C SER A 80 6.29 3.05 2.05
N GLN A 81 6.14 4.36 2.19
CA GLN A 81 7.27 5.27 2.05
C GLN A 81 8.28 5.06 3.19
N TYR A 82 9.46 5.64 3.03
CA TYR A 82 10.47 5.70 4.08
C TYR A 82 10.13 6.83 5.06
N TYR A 83 10.13 6.49 6.34
CA TYR A 83 9.87 7.40 7.45
C TYR A 83 11.18 7.80 8.13
N SER A 84 11.18 8.99 8.74
CA SER A 84 12.31 9.49 9.52
C SER A 84 12.42 8.87 10.92
N SER A 85 11.35 8.23 11.40
CA SER A 85 11.31 7.59 12.71
C SER A 85 10.30 6.45 12.76
N LYS A 86 10.52 5.51 13.68
CA LYS A 86 9.59 4.42 14.02
C LYS A 86 8.20 4.95 14.39
N SER A 87 8.11 6.03 15.16
CA SER A 87 6.81 6.62 15.53
C SER A 87 6.03 7.12 14.32
N SER A 88 6.71 7.78 13.36
CA SER A 88 6.08 8.21 12.11
C SER A 88 5.63 7.02 11.25
N MET A 89 6.39 5.93 11.26
CA MET A 89 6.00 4.69 10.58
C MET A 89 4.73 4.07 11.18
N GLU A 90 4.60 4.01 12.51
CA GLU A 90 3.38 3.50 13.17
C GLU A 90 2.15 4.37 12.85
N ILE A 91 2.31 5.70 12.74
CA ILE A 91 1.25 6.59 12.25
C ILE A 91 0.87 6.24 10.80
N GLY A 92 1.86 5.91 9.97
CA GLY A 92 1.64 5.38 8.62
C GLY A 92 0.79 4.10 8.61
N ILE A 93 1.11 3.13 9.47
CA ILE A 93 0.34 1.87 9.62
C ILE A 93 -1.11 2.18 10.03
N ALA A 94 -1.30 3.03 11.05
CA ALA A 94 -2.63 3.44 11.50
C ALA A 94 -3.41 4.14 10.37
N SER A 95 -2.74 4.98 9.58
CA SER A 95 -3.34 5.64 8.42
C SER A 95 -3.79 4.63 7.36
N VAL A 96 -3.00 3.58 7.09
CA VAL A 96 -3.41 2.51 6.17
C VAL A 96 -4.66 1.80 6.70
N LYS A 97 -4.70 1.43 7.99
CA LYS A 97 -5.85 0.77 8.63
C LYS A 97 -7.14 1.57 8.48
N ILE A 98 -7.07 2.89 8.70
CA ILE A 98 -8.22 3.80 8.66
C ILE A 98 -8.69 4.03 7.22
N ASN A 99 -7.76 4.26 6.28
CA ASN A 99 -8.12 4.71 4.94
C ASN A 99 -8.50 3.57 4.00
N THR A 100 -8.08 2.34 4.28
CA THR A 100 -8.23 1.21 3.35
C THR A 100 -9.68 0.72 3.16
N PRO A 101 -10.48 0.49 4.22
CA PRO A 101 -11.79 -0.18 4.06
C PRO A 101 -12.78 0.58 3.17
N THR A 102 -12.72 1.90 3.20
CA THR A 102 -13.64 2.81 2.50
C THR A 102 -12.98 3.54 1.33
N ALA A 103 -11.72 3.22 1.01
CA ALA A 103 -11.02 3.87 -0.10
C ALA A 103 -11.65 3.50 -1.44
N GLU A 104 -12.07 4.53 -2.16
CA GLU A 104 -12.52 4.42 -3.55
C GLU A 104 -11.36 4.00 -4.46
N ILE A 105 -11.69 3.33 -5.57
CA ILE A 105 -10.71 2.96 -6.59
C ILE A 105 -10.83 3.94 -7.75
N VAL A 106 -9.75 4.64 -8.04
CA VAL A 106 -9.62 5.56 -9.17
C VAL A 106 -8.66 4.94 -10.19
N ASP A 107 -9.19 4.53 -11.34
CA ASP A 107 -8.40 3.99 -12.44
C ASP A 107 -7.93 5.11 -13.38
N LYS A 108 -6.61 5.31 -13.49
CA LYS A 108 -5.99 6.31 -14.39
C LYS A 108 -5.34 5.69 -15.61
N THR A 109 -5.73 4.48 -15.98
CA THR A 109 -5.20 3.75 -17.15
C THR A 109 -6.17 3.73 -18.33
N LEU A 110 -7.27 4.47 -18.21
CA LEU A 110 -8.25 4.73 -19.27
C LEU A 110 -7.84 5.95 -20.10
#